data_AF-A0A9W8MVJ2-F1
#
_entry.id   AF-A0A9W8MVJ2-F1
#
_cell.length_a   1.000
_cell.length_b   1.000
_cell.length_c   1.000
_cell.angle_alpha   90.00
_cell.angle_beta   90.00
_cell.angle_gamma   90.00
#
_symmetry.space_group_name_H-M   'P 1'
#
loop_
_entity.id
_entity.type
_entity.pdbx_description
1 polymer ?
#
loop_
_entity_poly.entity_id
_entity_poly.type
_entity_poly.pdbx_seq_one_letter_code
_entity_poly.pdbx_strand_id
1 'polypeptide(L)'
;MRFLINDYAFRACIPHDSYSGNVPSKQGDRLYVYSLVLGEDEAFLIQYDRNGVLFSNGIDIHNRPEDFIHLILLVYSPDCATLGFDTSVYWKGNKYIKTRGEDNELIEYEIVDSHHFFYRRKLCGRGIVCWRVKDNWPFKGRDAEKDLLLKLKGVDGVGQIVAYEEQK
;
A
#
# COMPACT_ATOMS: atom_id res chain seq x y z
N MET A 1 -38.09 -2.18 5.92
CA MET A 1 -37.23 -1.31 5.09
C MET A 1 -35.82 -1.87 5.16
N ARG A 2 -35.32 -2.50 4.09
CA ARG A 2 -34.02 -3.17 4.05
C ARG A 2 -32.97 -2.13 3.67
N PHE A 3 -32.04 -1.83 4.57
CA PHE A 3 -30.83 -1.08 4.25
C PHE A 3 -29.74 -2.07 3.81
N LEU A 4 -29.33 -1.97 2.54
CA LEU A 4 -28.13 -2.63 2.02
C LEU A 4 -26.94 -1.79 2.45
N ILE A 5 -26.20 -2.25 3.44
CA ILE A 5 -24.92 -1.65 3.84
C ILE A 5 -23.86 -2.30 2.97
N ASN A 6 -23.15 -1.48 2.17
CA ASN A 6 -22.03 -1.91 1.34
C ASN A 6 -20.94 -2.55 2.21
N ASP A 7 -20.64 -3.81 1.93
CA ASP A 7 -19.66 -4.68 2.62
C ASP A 7 -18.18 -4.22 2.56
N TYR A 8 -17.91 -2.99 2.11
CA TYR A 8 -16.54 -2.47 1.97
C TYR A 8 -16.04 -1.67 3.18
N ALA A 9 -16.91 -1.31 4.13
CA ALA A 9 -16.54 -0.52 5.31
C ALA A 9 -16.43 -1.34 6.62
N PHE A 10 -16.81 -2.62 6.61
CA PHE A 10 -16.86 -3.44 7.82
C PHE A 10 -15.50 -4.11 8.14
N ARG A 11 -14.49 -3.29 8.41
CA ARG A 11 -13.23 -3.72 9.05
C ARG A 11 -12.72 -2.75 10.13
N ALA A 12 -13.56 -1.85 10.61
CA ALA A 12 -13.20 -0.92 11.71
C ALA A 12 -13.31 -1.56 13.11
N CYS A 13 -13.99 -2.70 13.25
CA CYS A 13 -14.02 -3.50 14.49
C CYS A 13 -13.47 -4.89 14.20
N ILE A 14 -12.14 -5.03 14.07
CA ILE A 14 -11.50 -6.35 14.06
C ILE A 14 -11.24 -6.74 15.52
N PRO A 15 -11.69 -7.92 15.99
CA PRO A 15 -11.42 -8.36 17.34
C PRO A 15 -9.91 -8.62 17.53
N HIS A 16 -9.37 -8.11 18.64
CA HIS A 16 -8.11 -8.47 19.29
C HIS A 16 -6.81 -8.36 18.45
N ASP A 17 -6.10 -7.24 18.63
CA ASP A 17 -4.65 -6.89 18.52
C ASP A 17 -3.70 -7.61 17.56
N SER A 18 -3.89 -8.91 17.32
CA SER A 18 -3.04 -9.74 16.45
C SER A 18 -3.39 -9.63 14.96
N TYR A 19 -4.62 -9.27 14.60
CA TYR A 19 -5.03 -9.17 13.19
C TYR A 19 -4.71 -7.82 12.56
N SER A 20 -4.83 -6.72 13.29
CA SER A 20 -4.66 -5.35 12.79
C SER A 20 -3.21 -5.04 12.38
N GLY A 21 -2.23 -5.53 13.14
CA GLY A 21 -0.80 -5.39 12.79
C GLY A 21 -0.40 -6.09 11.48
N ASN A 22 -1.18 -7.10 11.07
CA ASN A 22 -0.95 -7.81 9.81
C ASN A 22 -1.67 -7.17 8.61
N VAL A 23 -2.48 -6.13 8.81
CA VAL A 23 -3.24 -5.48 7.73
C VAL A 23 -2.34 -4.74 6.75
N PRO A 24 -1.38 -3.87 7.14
CA PRO A 24 -0.47 -3.20 6.19
C PRO A 24 0.37 -4.19 5.39
N SER A 25 0.56 -5.39 5.96
CA SER A 25 1.26 -6.51 5.38
C SER A 25 0.46 -7.26 4.32
N LYS A 26 -0.87 -7.32 4.46
CA LYS A 26 -1.78 -7.95 3.48
C LYS A 26 -2.33 -6.96 2.45
N GLN A 27 -2.42 -5.68 2.82
CA GLN A 27 -2.87 -4.56 2.01
C GLN A 27 -1.71 -3.59 1.83
N GLY A 28 -0.85 -3.81 0.82
CA GLY A 28 0.36 -2.99 0.64
C GLY A 28 0.12 -1.67 -0.09
N ASP A 29 -1.13 -1.38 -0.44
CA ASP A 29 -1.65 -0.03 -0.70
C ASP A 29 -1.99 0.72 0.59
N ARG A 30 -1.76 0.13 1.77
CA ARG A 30 -1.89 0.80 3.05
C ARG A 30 -0.50 1.07 3.67
N LEU A 31 -0.31 2.32 4.10
CA LEU A 31 0.85 2.83 4.81
C LEU A 31 0.75 2.56 6.32
N TYR A 32 -0.43 2.83 6.89
CA TYR A 32 -0.73 2.59 8.30
C TYR A 32 -2.23 2.31 8.53
N VAL A 33 -2.56 1.75 9.69
CA VAL A 33 -3.93 1.41 10.12
C VAL A 33 -4.16 1.97 11.51
N TYR A 34 -5.28 2.64 11.74
CA TYR A 34 -5.72 2.99 13.08
C TYR A 34 -6.64 1.93 13.68
N SER A 35 -6.53 1.73 14.99
CA SER A 35 -7.48 0.99 15.82
C SER A 35 -7.80 1.84 17.04
N LEU A 36 -9.09 1.97 17.35
CA LEU A 36 -9.55 2.66 18.55
C LEU A 36 -9.81 1.63 19.64
N VAL A 37 -9.15 1.78 20.78
CA VAL A 37 -9.42 0.98 21.98
C VAL A 37 -10.27 1.81 22.92
N LEU A 38 -11.41 1.25 23.32
CA LEU A 38 -12.38 1.89 24.20
C LEU A 38 -12.47 1.12 25.51
N GLY A 39 -12.17 1.81 26.60
CA GLY A 39 -12.48 1.39 27.96
C GLY A 39 -13.76 2.06 28.47
N GLU A 40 -14.00 1.91 29.77
CA GLU A 40 -15.16 2.51 30.46
C GLU A 40 -15.01 4.03 30.60
N ASP A 41 -13.81 4.49 30.99
CA ASP A 41 -13.53 5.90 31.23
C ASP A 41 -12.55 6.50 30.22
N GLU A 42 -11.73 5.68 29.57
CA GLU A 42 -10.67 6.14 28.68
C GLU A 42 -10.74 5.51 27.29
N ALA A 43 -10.30 6.27 26.29
CA ALA A 43 -10.07 5.82 24.93
C ALA A 43 -8.63 6.13 24.50
N PHE A 44 -8.02 5.24 23.72
CA PHE A 44 -6.74 5.52 23.08
C PHE A 44 -6.66 4.95 21.68
N LEU A 45 -5.81 5.57 20.87
CA LEU A 45 -5.60 5.22 19.48
C LEU A 45 -4.32 4.41 19.33
N ILE A 46 -4.40 3.34 18.55
CA ILE A 46 -3.25 2.55 18.13
C ILE A 46 -3.07 2.75 16.63
N GLN A 47 -1.88 3.15 16.20
CA GLN A 47 -1.47 3.18 14.81
C GLN A 47 -0.51 2.03 14.54
N TYR A 48 -0.87 1.17 13.60
CA TYR A 48 -0.01 0.11 13.08
C TYR A 48 0.59 0.57 11.76
N ASP A 49 1.90 0.57 11.62
CA ASP A 49 2.59 0.80 10.35
C ASP A 49 3.52 -0.38 10.02
N ARG A 50 4.34 -0.24 8.98
CA ARG A 50 5.32 -1.28 8.63
C ARG A 50 6.55 -1.30 9.52
N ASN A 51 6.76 -0.25 10.32
CA ASN A 51 7.90 -0.10 11.20
C ASN A 51 7.59 -0.54 12.65
N GLY A 52 6.32 -0.67 13.00
CA GLY A 52 5.87 -1.10 14.31
C GLY A 52 4.49 -0.56 14.69
N VAL A 53 4.31 -0.30 15.98
CA VAL A 53 3.06 0.15 16.57
C VAL A 53 3.31 1.41 17.37
N LEU A 54 2.48 2.42 17.17
CA LEU A 54 2.44 3.66 17.94
C LEU A 54 1.13 3.72 18.72
N PHE A 55 1.20 4.23 19.95
CA PHE A 55 0.06 4.36 20.85
C PHE A 55 -0.08 5.82 21.25
N SER A 56 -1.31 6.34 21.25
CA SER A 56 -1.61 7.61 21.90
C SER A 56 -1.67 7.44 23.42
N ASN A 57 -1.64 8.55 24.15
CA ASN A 57 -2.07 8.55 25.54
C ASN A 57 -3.57 8.24 25.64
N GLY A 58 -3.99 7.71 26.78
CA GLY A 58 -5.40 7.59 27.16
C GLY A 58 -6.05 8.97 27.27
N ILE A 59 -7.27 9.07 26.75
CA ILE A 59 -8.12 10.25 26.84
C ILE A 59 -9.33 9.87 27.66
N ASP A 60 -9.57 10.58 28.75
CA ASP A 60 -10.80 10.48 29.53
C ASP A 60 -12.00 10.97 28.68
N ILE A 61 -12.89 10.05 28.34
CA ILE A 61 -13.99 10.31 27.40
C ILE A 61 -15.12 11.14 28.03
N HIS A 62 -15.22 11.14 29.35
CA HIS A 62 -16.24 11.89 30.10
C HIS A 62 -15.80 13.33 30.32
N ASN A 63 -14.51 13.53 30.57
CA ASN A 63 -13.92 14.86 30.77
C ASN A 63 -13.55 15.57 29.47
N ARG A 64 -13.27 14.83 28.38
CA ARG A 64 -12.87 15.39 27.07
C ARG A 64 -13.67 14.78 25.91
N PRO A 65 -15.00 14.95 25.89
CA PRO A 65 -15.87 14.33 24.88
C PRO A 65 -15.57 14.80 23.45
N GLU A 66 -15.07 16.02 23.26
CA GLU A 66 -14.65 16.55 21.96
C GLU A 66 -13.50 15.74 21.33
N ASP A 67 -12.51 15.36 22.14
CA ASP A 67 -11.38 14.57 21.66
C ASP A 67 -11.80 13.13 21.37
N PHE A 68 -12.73 12.59 22.16
CA PHE A 68 -13.33 11.31 21.85
C PHE A 68 -14.06 11.33 20.50
N ILE A 69 -14.84 12.37 20.21
CA ILE A 69 -15.48 12.54 18.90
C ILE A 69 -14.43 12.66 17.78
N HIS A 70 -13.34 13.41 18.00
CA HIS A 70 -12.25 13.49 17.03
C HIS A 70 -11.61 12.13 16.73
N LEU A 71 -11.42 11.27 17.75
CA LEU A 71 -10.92 9.91 17.54
C LEU A 71 -11.88 9.06 16.70
N ILE A 72 -13.19 9.16 16.93
CA ILE A 72 -14.20 8.49 16.11
C ILE A 72 -14.14 9.00 14.67
N LEU A 73 -14.14 10.32 14.47
CA LEU A 73 -14.07 10.92 13.13
C LEU A 73 -12.80 10.53 12.39
N LEU A 74 -11.67 10.39 13.08
CA LEU A 74 -10.41 9.94 12.50
C LEU A 74 -10.53 8.51 11.96
N VAL A 75 -11.06 7.57 12.75
CA VAL A 75 -11.19 6.17 12.32
C VAL A 75 -12.31 5.94 11.30
N TYR A 76 -13.27 6.88 11.22
CA TYR A 76 -14.37 6.89 10.25
C TYR A 76 -14.17 7.91 9.12
N SER A 77 -12.96 8.44 8.94
CA SER A 77 -12.72 9.48 7.93
C SER A 77 -13.03 8.95 6.52
N PRO A 78 -13.80 9.68 5.69
CA PRO A 78 -14.02 9.30 4.29
C PRO A 78 -12.77 9.54 3.43
N ASP A 79 -11.80 10.30 3.95
CA ASP A 79 -10.55 10.55 3.26
C ASP A 79 -9.60 9.34 3.41
N CYS A 80 -9.36 8.66 2.30
CA CYS A 80 -8.47 7.52 2.23
C CYS A 80 -7.04 7.86 2.69
N ALA A 81 -6.54 9.06 2.40
CA ALA A 81 -5.20 9.47 2.83
C ALA A 81 -5.10 9.54 4.35
N THR A 82 -6.09 10.15 5.00
CA THR A 82 -6.22 10.20 6.47
C THR A 82 -6.22 8.80 7.07
N LEU A 83 -6.95 7.84 6.47
CA LEU A 83 -6.99 6.45 6.91
C LEU A 83 -5.71 5.62 6.63
N GLY A 84 -4.70 6.25 6.02
CA GLY A 84 -3.41 5.62 5.75
C GLY A 84 -3.35 4.83 4.45
N PHE A 85 -4.24 5.07 3.49
CA PHE A 85 -4.08 4.55 2.14
C PHE A 85 -3.06 5.38 1.35
N ASP A 86 -2.25 4.68 0.55
CA ASP A 86 -1.36 5.29 -0.42
C ASP A 86 -2.17 5.75 -1.64
N THR A 87 -2.38 7.05 -1.77
CA THR A 87 -3.15 7.66 -2.86
C THR A 87 -2.45 7.60 -4.22
N SER A 88 -1.16 7.23 -4.25
CA SER A 88 -0.47 6.94 -5.51
C SER A 88 -0.96 5.63 -6.13
N VAL A 89 -1.52 4.71 -5.33
CA VAL A 89 -2.07 3.43 -5.77
C VAL A 89 -3.59 3.51 -5.81
N TYR A 90 -4.20 3.22 -6.97
CA TYR A 90 -5.66 3.38 -7.15
C TYR A 90 -6.22 2.35 -8.14
N TRP A 91 -7.55 2.29 -8.21
CA TRP A 91 -8.29 1.37 -9.06
C TRP A 91 -9.02 2.11 -10.19
N LYS A 92 -8.90 1.61 -11.41
CA LYS A 92 -9.64 2.04 -12.61
C LYS A 92 -10.01 0.80 -13.44
N GLY A 93 -10.80 -0.09 -12.86
CA GLY A 93 -10.98 -1.47 -13.35
C GLY A 93 -9.81 -2.36 -12.95
N ASN A 94 -8.61 -2.04 -13.45
CA ASN A 94 -7.34 -2.63 -13.01
C ASN A 94 -6.68 -1.75 -11.93
N LYS A 95 -5.69 -2.31 -11.22
CA LYS A 95 -4.92 -1.58 -10.20
C LYS A 95 -3.78 -0.81 -10.87
N TYR A 96 -3.55 0.44 -10.48
CA TYR A 96 -2.53 1.32 -11.04
C TYR A 96 -1.69 1.98 -9.95
N ILE A 97 -0.48 2.39 -10.31
CA ILE A 97 0.38 3.23 -9.48
C ILE A 97 0.84 4.47 -10.27
N LYS A 98 0.76 5.63 -9.63
CA LYS A 98 1.26 6.91 -10.12
C LYS A 98 2.65 7.17 -9.57
N THR A 99 3.59 7.48 -10.44
CA THR A 99 4.92 7.94 -10.05
C THR A 99 5.34 9.13 -10.91
N ARG A 100 6.44 9.79 -10.54
CA ARG A 100 7.03 10.89 -11.31
C ARG A 100 8.22 10.35 -12.11
N GLY A 101 8.24 10.64 -13.40
CA GLY A 101 9.36 10.34 -14.30
C GLY A 101 10.54 11.29 -14.11
N GLU A 102 11.59 11.10 -14.92
CA GLU A 102 12.81 11.95 -14.91
C GLU A 102 12.49 13.44 -15.14
N ASP A 103 11.51 13.72 -16.01
CA ASP A 103 11.06 15.08 -16.32
C ASP A 103 9.99 15.61 -15.35
N ASN A 104 9.78 14.95 -14.21
CA ASN A 104 8.73 15.25 -13.21
C ASN A 104 7.29 15.13 -13.75
N GLU A 105 7.11 14.55 -14.94
CA GLU A 105 5.83 14.17 -15.52
C GLU A 105 5.19 13.00 -14.74
N LEU A 106 3.87 13.04 -14.62
CA LEU A 106 3.11 11.99 -13.92
C LEU A 106 2.91 10.79 -14.85
N ILE A 107 3.52 9.66 -14.50
CA ILE A 107 3.43 8.41 -15.25
C ILE A 107 2.56 7.43 -14.47
N GLU A 108 1.58 6.84 -15.16
CA GLU A 108 0.69 5.82 -14.61
C GLU A 108 1.15 4.44 -15.10
N TYR A 109 1.34 3.51 -14.17
CA TYR A 109 1.70 2.13 -14.48
C TYR A 109 0.58 1.19 -14.01
N GLU A 110 0.16 0.29 -14.90
CA GLU A 110 -0.79 -0.77 -14.53
C GLU A 110 -0.06 -1.83 -13.69
N ILE A 111 -0.63 -2.27 -12.58
CA ILE A 111 -0.09 -3.33 -11.75
C ILE A 111 -0.58 -4.68 -12.31
N VAL A 112 0.35 -5.54 -12.74
CA VAL A 112 0.06 -6.82 -13.42
C VAL A 112 -0.51 -7.86 -12.46
N ASP A 113 -0.03 -7.85 -11.22
CA ASP A 113 -0.47 -8.77 -10.17
C ASP A 113 -1.01 -7.97 -8.98
N SER A 114 -2.26 -8.23 -8.61
CA SER A 114 -2.88 -7.62 -7.44
C SER A 114 -2.20 -8.06 -6.12
N HIS A 115 -1.42 -9.15 -6.15
CA HIS A 115 -0.56 -9.59 -5.07
C HIS A 115 0.85 -8.99 -5.19
N HIS A 116 1.40 -8.52 -4.06
CA HIS A 116 2.73 -7.92 -4.00
C HIS A 116 3.82 -8.89 -4.50
N PHE A 117 4.65 -8.43 -5.44
CA PHE A 117 5.71 -9.24 -6.07
C PHE A 117 6.80 -9.64 -5.08
N PHE A 118 7.16 -8.72 -4.19
CA PHE A 118 8.09 -8.99 -3.10
C PHE A 118 7.49 -8.49 -1.80
N TYR A 119 7.33 -9.42 -0.85
CA TYR A 119 6.80 -9.13 0.46
C TYR A 119 7.67 -9.80 1.53
N ARG A 120 8.39 -8.99 2.32
CA ARG A 120 9.22 -9.49 3.42
C ARG A 120 8.37 -9.57 4.69
N ARG A 121 8.01 -10.78 5.10
CA ARG A 121 7.18 -11.09 6.29
C ARG A 121 7.75 -10.65 7.64
N LYS A 122 9.05 -10.33 7.72
CA LYS A 122 9.67 -9.92 8.98
C LYS A 122 9.41 -8.43 9.19
N LEU A 123 8.48 -8.12 10.10
CA LEU A 123 8.08 -6.78 10.59
C LEU A 123 9.20 -6.04 11.36
N CYS A 124 10.48 -6.34 11.09
CA CYS A 124 11.62 -5.71 11.74
C CYS A 124 12.48 -5.06 10.66
N GLY A 125 12.21 -3.79 10.35
CA GLY A 125 12.97 -2.98 9.39
C GLY A 125 12.08 -2.21 8.40
N ARG A 126 12.70 -1.37 7.55
CA ARG A 126 12.03 -0.60 6.50
C ARG A 126 11.21 -1.54 5.59
N GLY A 127 9.88 -1.47 5.71
CA GLY A 127 8.97 -2.28 4.92
C GLY A 127 8.89 -1.80 3.47
N ILE A 128 9.63 -2.46 2.58
CA ILE A 128 9.55 -2.21 1.14
C ILE A 128 8.40 -3.02 0.56
N VAL A 129 7.53 -2.36 -0.21
CA VAL A 129 6.52 -3.02 -1.06
C VAL A 129 6.95 -2.80 -2.51
N CYS A 130 7.17 -3.91 -3.22
CA CYS A 130 7.46 -3.88 -4.65
C CYS A 130 6.21 -4.32 -5.42
N TRP A 131 5.81 -3.51 -6.38
CA TRP A 131 4.75 -3.84 -7.32
C TRP A 131 5.36 -4.32 -8.63
N ARG A 132 4.78 -5.37 -9.21
CA ARG A 132 5.07 -5.72 -10.61
C ARG A 132 4.13 -4.90 -11.48
N VAL A 133 4.69 -4.02 -12.27
CA VAL A 133 3.93 -3.19 -13.20
C VAL A 133 4.07 -3.68 -14.62
N LYS A 134 3.04 -3.44 -15.43
CA LYS A 134 3.04 -3.60 -16.87
C LYS A 134 3.68 -2.34 -17.39
N ASP A 135 4.98 -2.41 -17.57
CA ASP A 135 5.63 -1.41 -18.38
C ASP A 135 5.36 -1.77 -19.84
N ASN A 136 4.67 -0.89 -20.56
CA ASN A 136 4.72 -0.93 -22.02
C ASN A 136 6.04 -0.28 -22.42
N TRP A 137 7.15 -0.96 -22.12
CA TRP A 137 8.42 -0.65 -22.74
C TRP A 137 8.22 -0.88 -24.25
N PRO A 138 8.28 0.18 -25.07
CA PRO A 138 9.45 1.04 -25.09
C PRO A 138 9.12 2.53 -24.91
N PHE A 139 9.94 3.20 -24.10
CA PHE A 139 10.17 4.63 -24.25
C PHE A 139 10.40 4.90 -25.75
N LYS A 140 9.59 5.75 -26.39
CA LYS A 140 9.72 6.09 -27.81
C LYS A 140 11.18 6.48 -28.10
N GLY A 141 11.91 5.63 -28.83
CA GLY A 141 13.31 5.85 -29.21
C GLY A 141 14.38 5.02 -28.47
N ARG A 142 14.03 4.12 -27.54
CA ARG A 142 14.97 3.12 -27.00
C ARG A 142 14.82 1.78 -27.71
N ASP A 143 15.97 1.14 -27.99
CA ASP A 143 16.05 -0.22 -28.51
C ASP A 143 15.34 -1.20 -27.54
N ALA A 144 14.75 -2.28 -28.07
CA ALA A 144 14.15 -3.29 -27.20
C ALA A 144 15.24 -3.93 -26.32
N GLU A 145 14.89 -4.41 -25.12
CA GLU A 145 15.87 -5.02 -24.21
C GLU A 145 16.67 -6.14 -24.90
N LYS A 146 16.01 -6.95 -25.73
CA LYS A 146 16.67 -7.98 -26.55
C LYS A 146 17.77 -7.40 -27.45
N ASP A 147 17.55 -6.22 -28.04
CA ASP A 147 18.46 -5.59 -28.98
C ASP A 147 19.69 -5.04 -28.21
N LEU A 148 19.47 -4.50 -27.00
CA LEU A 148 20.55 -4.09 -26.10
C LEU A 148 21.39 -5.29 -25.62
N LEU A 149 20.73 -6.39 -25.23
CA LEU A 149 21.42 -7.60 -24.77
C LEU A 149 22.16 -8.31 -25.90
N LEU A 150 21.64 -8.27 -27.13
CA LEU A 150 22.35 -8.75 -28.32
C LEU A 150 23.59 -7.91 -28.62
N LYS A 151 23.54 -6.57 -28.43
CA LYS A 151 24.71 -5.69 -28.58
C LYS A 151 25.82 -5.98 -27.56
N LEU A 152 25.47 -6.50 -26.38
CA LEU A 152 26.40 -6.84 -25.31
C LEU A 152 26.94 -8.28 -25.39
N LYS A 153 26.60 -9.03 -26.44
CA LYS A 153 27.04 -10.40 -26.61
C LYS A 153 28.56 -10.46 -26.85
N GLY A 154 29.27 -11.22 -26.02
CA GLY A 154 30.73 -11.37 -26.07
C GLY A 154 31.51 -10.36 -25.21
N VAL A 155 30.86 -9.47 -24.47
CA VAL A 155 31.52 -8.58 -23.51
C VAL A 155 31.85 -9.35 -22.24
N ASP A 156 33.13 -9.38 -21.87
CA ASP A 156 33.61 -10.08 -20.67
C ASP A 156 33.08 -9.41 -19.39
N GLY A 157 32.64 -10.21 -18.42
CA GLY A 157 32.03 -9.74 -17.18
C GLY A 157 30.55 -9.32 -17.24
N VAL A 158 29.89 -9.41 -18.41
CA VAL A 158 28.44 -9.12 -18.57
C VAL A 158 27.66 -10.41 -18.85
N GLY A 159 26.46 -10.54 -18.27
CA GLY A 159 25.57 -11.67 -18.50
C GLY A 159 25.19 -11.82 -19.98
N GLN A 160 25.31 -13.05 -20.51
CA GLN A 160 25.15 -13.34 -21.93
C GLN A 160 23.73 -13.83 -22.24
N ILE A 161 23.12 -13.30 -23.30
CA ILE A 161 21.83 -13.78 -23.80
C ILE A 161 22.01 -15.16 -24.48
N VAL A 162 21.31 -16.17 -23.95
CA VAL A 162 21.35 -17.56 -24.46
C VAL A 162 20.19 -17.83 -25.40
N ALA A 163 18.98 -17.36 -25.06
CA ALA A 163 17.78 -17.49 -25.85
C ALA A 163 16.76 -16.40 -25.45
N TYR A 164 15.81 -16.10 -26.34
CA TYR A 164 14.64 -15.26 -26.03
C TYR A 164 13.42 -15.77 -26.82
N GLU A 165 12.23 -15.49 -26.30
CA GLU A 165 10.95 -15.79 -26.96
C GLU A 165 10.11 -14.51 -26.99
N GLU A 166 9.53 -14.20 -28.15
CA GLU A 166 8.59 -13.10 -28.29
C GLU A 166 7.17 -13.60 -28.03
N GLN A 167 6.49 -13.00 -27.05
CA GLN A 167 5.07 -13.28 -26.84
C GLN A 167 4.27 -12.71 -28.01
N LYS A 168 3.52 -13.59 -28.67
CA LYS A 168 2.61 -13.30 -29.79
C LYS A 168 1.34 -12.61 -29.35
#